data_AF-A0A5E4GEX2-F1
#
_entry.id   AF-A0A5E4GEX2-F1
#
_cell.length_a   1.000
_cell.length_b   1.000
_cell.length_c   1.000
_cell.angle_alpha   90.00
_cell.angle_beta   90.00
_cell.angle_gamma   90.00
#
_symmetry.space_group_name_H-M   'P 1'
#
loop_
_entity.id
_entity.type
_entity.pdbx_description
1 polymer ?
#
loop_
_entity_poly.entity_id
_entity_poly.type
_entity_poly.pdbx_seq_one_letter_code
_entity_poly.pdbx_strand_id
1 'polypeptide(L)'
;MAGVGVIIRKIAGSCIGGLAAQVRAQSPLMAQVLALKHGLLRAKELNLVIVVVESDSQVAINSVLGDVSSSNWELYPILKDIRFLKASFTNLNWAWVPREANRSADAVASLARKGMCLESWLVRPPSSLVHILSRDGLPCPPP
;
A
#
# COMPACT_ATOMS: atom_id res chain seq x y z
N MET A 1 -14.63 6.69 -7.88
CA MET A 1 -13.17 6.75 -7.62
C MET A 1 -12.91 6.13 -6.25
N ALA A 2 -11.82 5.39 -6.11
CA ALA A 2 -11.37 4.82 -4.84
C ALA A 2 -10.08 5.53 -4.39
N GLY A 3 -9.78 5.48 -3.09
CA GLY A 3 -8.52 5.97 -2.55
C GLY A 3 -7.59 4.80 -2.23
N VAL A 4 -6.30 5.02 -2.45
CA VAL A 4 -5.20 4.11 -2.12
C VAL A 4 -4.32 4.82 -1.10
N GLY A 5 -3.99 4.09 -0.03
CA GLY A 5 -3.06 4.50 0.99
C GLY A 5 -1.98 3.44 1.15
N VAL A 6 -0.72 3.86 1.09
CA VAL A 6 0.45 3.02 1.30
C VAL A 6 1.33 3.68 2.33
N ILE A 7 1.80 2.91 3.30
CA ILE A 7 2.83 3.32 4.27
C ILE A 7 3.99 2.35 4.18
N ILE A 8 5.22 2.87 4.08
CA ILE A 8 6.44 2.06 4.08
C ILE A 8 7.20 2.34 5.37
N ARG A 9 7.55 1.26 6.07
CA ARG A 9 8.20 1.31 7.38
C ARG A 9 9.48 0.48 7.35
N LYS A 10 10.49 0.92 8.10
CA LYS A 10 11.65 0.09 8.45
C LYS A 10 11.25 -0.93 9.52
N ILE A 11 12.06 -1.98 9.65
CA ILE A 11 11.92 -3.00 10.71
C ILE A 11 11.92 -2.36 12.11
N ALA A 12 12.69 -1.27 12.30
CA ALA A 12 12.72 -0.49 13.54
C ALA A 12 11.44 0.33 13.81
N GLY A 13 10.41 0.24 12.95
CA GLY A 13 9.14 0.95 13.08
C GLY A 13 9.11 2.35 12.46
N SER A 14 10.25 2.95 12.07
CA SER A 14 10.26 4.29 11.47
C SER A 14 9.63 4.31 10.06
N CYS A 15 8.73 5.25 9.82
CA CYS A 15 8.15 5.50 8.48
C CYS A 15 9.20 6.12 7.55
N ILE A 16 9.35 5.56 6.35
CA ILE A 16 10.33 5.99 5.34
C ILE A 16 9.67 6.30 3.99
N GLY A 17 8.35 6.44 3.98
CA GLY A 17 7.64 6.83 2.79
C GLY A 17 6.19 6.38 2.80
N GLY A 18 5.47 6.83 1.79
CA GLY A 18 4.09 6.45 1.58
C GLY A 18 3.52 7.04 0.32
N LEU A 19 2.27 6.71 0.06
CA LEU A 19 1.50 7.18 -1.07
C LEU A 19 0.05 7.37 -0.66
N ALA A 20 -0.50 8.52 -1.04
CA ALA A 20 -1.92 8.79 -1.08
C ALA A 20 -2.31 9.03 -2.54
N ALA A 21 -3.16 8.19 -3.12
CA ALA A 21 -3.55 8.31 -4.52
C ALA A 21 -5.03 7.99 -4.74
N GLN A 22 -5.65 8.66 -5.71
CA GLN A 22 -6.95 8.24 -6.22
C GLN A 22 -6.79 7.31 -7.40
N VAL A 23 -7.54 6.22 -7.38
CA VAL A 23 -7.55 5.25 -8.46
C VAL A 23 -8.97 5.03 -8.97
N ARG A 24 -9.08 4.65 -10.24
CA ARG A 24 -10.33 4.12 -10.79
C ARG A 24 -10.37 2.64 -10.48
N ALA A 25 -11.29 2.27 -9.60
CA ALA A 25 -11.58 0.88 -9.26
C ALA A 25 -13.09 0.66 -9.39
N GLN A 26 -13.47 -0.46 -10.00
CA GLN A 26 -14.87 -0.86 -10.17
C GLN A 26 -15.39 -1.70 -9.00
N SER A 27 -14.48 -2.22 -8.16
CA SER A 27 -14.83 -2.98 -6.96
C SER A 27 -13.90 -2.66 -5.79
N PRO A 28 -14.33 -2.90 -4.53
CA PRO A 28 -13.45 -2.78 -3.36
C PRO A 28 -12.21 -3.68 -3.46
N LEU A 29 -12.36 -4.88 -4.02
CA LEU A 29 -11.25 -5.80 -4.24
C LEU A 29 -10.23 -5.21 -5.23
N MET A 30 -10.69 -4.64 -6.34
CA MET A 30 -9.80 -3.97 -7.31
C MET A 30 -9.04 -2.81 -6.67
N ALA A 31 -9.69 -2.02 -5.80
CA ALA A 31 -9.02 -0.95 -5.07
C ALA A 31 -7.91 -1.49 -4.14
N GLN A 32 -8.17 -2.59 -3.43
CA GLN A 32 -7.18 -3.25 -2.57
C GLN A 32 -6.01 -3.80 -3.37
N VAL A 33 -6.27 -4.51 -4.48
CA VAL A 33 -5.21 -5.04 -5.35
C VAL A 33 -4.38 -3.90 -5.98
N LEU A 34 -5.02 -2.79 -6.36
CA LEU A 34 -4.30 -1.59 -6.81
C LEU A 34 -3.43 -1.00 -5.69
N ALA A 35 -3.91 -0.97 -4.44
CA ALA A 35 -3.12 -0.52 -3.31
C ALA A 35 -1.85 -1.37 -3.13
N LEU A 36 -1.98 -2.70 -3.26
CA LEU A 36 -0.82 -3.62 -3.22
C LEU A 36 0.17 -3.33 -4.36
N LYS A 37 -0.32 -3.12 -5.59
CA LYS A 37 0.53 -2.75 -6.74
C LYS A 37 1.28 -1.44 -6.49
N HIS A 38 0.58 -0.41 -6.03
CA HIS A 38 1.18 0.88 -5.71
C HIS A 38 2.20 0.77 -4.57
N GLY A 39 1.94 -0.08 -3.57
CA GLY A 39 2.90 -0.38 -2.51
C GLY A 39 4.20 -0.98 -3.04
N LEU A 40 4.11 -1.96 -3.94
CA LEU A 40 5.28 -2.55 -4.59
C LEU A 40 6.04 -1.55 -5.46
N LEU A 41 5.34 -0.76 -6.27
CA LEU A 41 5.98 0.30 -7.07
C LEU A 41 6.76 1.25 -6.17
N ARG A 42 6.15 1.67 -5.06
CA ARG A 42 6.78 2.59 -4.13
C ARG A 42 7.99 1.99 -3.41
N ALA A 43 7.91 0.71 -3.03
CA ALA A 43 9.04 -0.01 -2.46
C ALA A 43 10.21 -0.14 -3.46
N LYS A 44 9.90 -0.38 -4.74
CA LYS A 44 10.89 -0.44 -5.82
C LYS A 44 11.56 0.92 -6.05
N GLU A 45 10.82 2.02 -6.05
CA GLU A 45 11.37 3.38 -6.15
C GLU A 45 12.34 3.73 -5.02
N LEU A 46 12.10 3.16 -3.83
CA LEU A 46 12.98 3.26 -2.66
C LEU A 46 14.16 2.27 -2.69
N ASN A 47 14.33 1.51 -3.78
CA ASN A 47 15.35 0.47 -3.93
C ASN A 47 15.33 -0.59 -2.81
N LEU A 48 14.14 -0.89 -2.28
CA LEU A 48 13.97 -1.95 -1.28
C LEU A 48 13.93 -3.31 -1.99
N VAL A 49 14.72 -4.26 -1.49
CA VAL A 49 14.83 -5.61 -2.07
C VAL A 49 14.31 -6.72 -1.14
N ILE A 50 14.16 -6.43 0.15
CA ILE A 50 13.56 -7.32 1.15
C ILE A 50 12.33 -6.60 1.70
N VAL A 51 11.14 -7.12 1.40
CA VAL A 51 9.86 -6.45 1.69
C VAL A 51 8.85 -7.46 2.26
N VAL A 52 8.12 -7.02 3.28
CA VAL A 52 6.89 -7.67 3.76
C VAL A 52 5.73 -6.75 3.40
N VAL A 53 4.77 -7.25 2.64
CA VAL A 53 3.56 -6.53 2.29
C VAL A 53 2.44 -6.95 3.24
N GLU A 54 1.95 -5.99 4.00
CA GLU A 54 0.87 -6.17 4.96
C GLU A 54 -0.44 -5.64 4.39
N SER A 55 -1.53 -6.39 4.56
CA SER A 55 -2.88 -5.93 4.19
C SER A 55 -3.93 -6.55 5.10
N ASP A 56 -5.00 -5.80 5.37
CA ASP A 56 -6.18 -6.28 6.09
C ASP A 56 -7.16 -7.06 5.22
N SER A 57 -6.90 -7.16 3.91
CA SER A 57 -7.73 -7.92 2.97
C SER A 57 -7.08 -9.25 2.61
N GLN A 58 -7.48 -10.32 3.31
CA GLN A 58 -7.09 -11.69 2.98
C GLN A 58 -7.45 -12.05 1.53
N VAL A 59 -8.60 -11.57 1.04
CA VAL A 59 -9.06 -11.79 -0.33
C VAL A 59 -8.09 -11.17 -1.34
N ALA A 60 -7.63 -9.93 -1.12
CA ALA A 60 -6.67 -9.28 -2.00
C ALA A 60 -5.30 -10.00 -2.01
N ILE A 61 -4.81 -10.41 -0.83
CA ILE A 61 -3.58 -11.22 -0.72
C ILE A 61 -3.74 -12.52 -1.51
N ASN A 62 -4.85 -13.24 -1.29
CA ASN A 62 -5.11 -14.50 -1.99
C ASN A 62 -5.24 -14.31 -3.51
N SER A 63 -5.83 -13.21 -3.99
CA SER A 63 -5.86 -12.89 -5.42
C SER A 63 -4.47 -12.69 -6.01
N VAL A 64 -3.54 -12.10 -5.25
CA VAL A 64 -2.15 -11.86 -5.69
C VAL A 64 -1.27 -13.11 -5.62
N LEU A 65 -1.58 -14.02 -4.70
CA LEU A 65 -0.86 -15.30 -4.54
C LEU A 65 -1.42 -16.41 -5.42
N GLY A 66 -2.71 -16.37 -5.74
CA GLY A 66 -3.41 -17.37 -6.51
C GLY A 66 -3.08 -17.36 -8.00
N ASP A 67 -3.78 -18.21 -8.75
CA ASP A 67 -3.64 -18.22 -10.19
C ASP A 67 -4.36 -17.02 -10.84
N VAL A 68 -3.61 -16.27 -11.63
CA VAL A 68 -4.09 -15.11 -12.38
C VAL A 68 -4.99 -15.55 -13.52
N SER A 69 -4.79 -16.76 -14.06
CA SER A 69 -5.64 -17.32 -15.13
C SER A 69 -7.08 -17.57 -14.67
N SER A 70 -7.28 -17.89 -13.38
CA SER A 70 -8.60 -18.13 -12.77
C SER A 70 -9.20 -16.89 -12.11
N SER A 71 -8.52 -15.75 -12.19
CA SER A 71 -8.97 -14.50 -11.56
C SER A 71 -9.97 -13.74 -12.43
N ASN A 72 -10.76 -12.86 -11.82
CA ASN A 72 -11.67 -11.98 -12.56
C ASN A 72 -10.89 -11.19 -13.63
N TRP A 73 -11.43 -11.12 -14.86
CA TRP A 73 -10.79 -10.48 -16.01
C TRP A 73 -10.41 -9.02 -15.75
N GLU A 74 -11.17 -8.31 -14.90
CA GLU A 74 -10.88 -6.93 -14.48
C GLU A 74 -9.59 -6.81 -13.66
N LEU A 75 -9.24 -7.84 -12.88
CA LEU A 75 -8.05 -7.87 -12.03
C LEU A 75 -6.82 -8.38 -12.78
N TYR A 76 -7.03 -9.20 -13.81
CA TYR A 76 -5.98 -9.83 -14.60
C TYR A 76 -4.80 -8.89 -14.96
N PRO A 77 -5.00 -7.69 -15.55
CA PRO A 77 -3.88 -6.81 -15.89
C PRO A 77 -3.09 -6.36 -14.65
N ILE A 78 -3.79 -6.05 -13.56
CA ILE A 78 -3.18 -5.58 -12.31
C ILE A 78 -2.37 -6.71 -11.65
N LEU A 79 -2.92 -7.93 -11.64
CA LEU A 79 -2.25 -9.10 -11.07
C LEU A 79 -1.03 -9.50 -11.90
N LYS A 80 -1.09 -9.38 -13.23
CA LYS A 80 0.05 -9.59 -14.12
C LYS A 80 1.17 -8.57 -13.83
N ASP A 81 0.83 -7.31 -13.65
CA ASP A 81 1.80 -6.27 -13.27
C ASP A 81 2.44 -6.56 -11.92
N ILE A 82 1.63 -6.96 -10.92
CA ILE A 82 2.14 -7.35 -9.60
C ILE A 82 3.12 -8.52 -9.73
N ARG A 83 2.78 -9.57 -10.49
CA ARG A 83 3.69 -10.70 -10.75
C ARG A 83 5.02 -10.25 -11.36
N PHE A 84 4.99 -9.33 -12.32
CA PHE A 84 6.21 -8.76 -12.89
C PHE A 84 7.02 -7.95 -11.86
N LEU A 85 6.34 -7.16 -11.03
CA LEU A 85 6.99 -6.38 -9.97
C LEU A 85 7.65 -7.27 -8.91
N LYS A 86 7.11 -8.46 -8.61
CA LYS A 86 7.71 -9.41 -7.65
C LYS A 86 9.17 -9.73 -8.01
N ALA A 87 9.52 -9.78 -9.30
CA ALA A 87 10.88 -10.06 -9.76
C ALA A 87 11.90 -8.96 -9.41
N SER A 88 11.45 -7.77 -8.99
CA SER A 88 12.34 -6.69 -8.54
C SER A 88 12.80 -6.84 -7.08
N PHE A 89 12.29 -7.84 -6.35
CA PHE A 89 12.58 -8.06 -4.94
C PHE A 89 13.29 -9.40 -4.74
N THR A 90 14.36 -9.41 -3.94
CA THR A 90 15.07 -10.63 -3.54
C THR A 90 14.23 -11.48 -2.59
N ASN A 91 13.51 -10.83 -1.68
CA ASN A 91 12.61 -11.51 -0.76
C ASN A 91 11.33 -10.68 -0.59
N LEU A 92 10.20 -11.25 -0.97
CA LEU A 92 8.90 -10.60 -0.91
C LEU A 92 7.89 -11.52 -0.23
N ASN A 93 7.47 -11.15 0.97
CA ASN A 93 6.47 -11.88 1.74
C ASN A 93 5.16 -11.11 1.82
N TRP A 94 4.07 -11.84 2.03
CA TRP A 94 2.72 -11.30 2.15
C TRP A 94 2.17 -11.70 3.52
N ALA A 95 1.64 -10.75 4.27
CA ALA A 95 1.09 -10.98 5.59
C ALA A 95 -0.30 -10.36 5.67
N TRP A 96 -1.26 -11.15 6.13
CA TRP A 96 -2.53 -10.59 6.56
C TRP A 96 -2.36 -9.98 7.95
N VAL A 97 -2.92 -8.79 8.14
CA VAL A 97 -2.91 -8.09 9.43
C VAL A 97 -4.33 -7.69 9.81
N PRO A 98 -4.67 -7.61 11.11
CA PRO A 98 -5.96 -7.07 11.53
C PRO A 98 -6.08 -5.60 11.10
N ARG A 99 -7.31 -5.15 10.87
CA ARG A 99 -7.58 -3.77 10.38
C ARG A 99 -7.01 -2.70 11.29
N GLU A 100 -6.96 -2.97 12.59
CA GLU A 100 -6.38 -2.09 13.61
C GLU A 100 -4.90 -1.80 13.34
N ALA A 101 -4.15 -2.80 12.84
CA ALA A 101 -2.74 -2.66 12.48
C ALA A 101 -2.53 -1.96 11.12
N ASN A 102 -3.57 -1.92 10.27
CA ASN A 102 -3.56 -1.25 8.97
C ASN A 102 -4.20 0.17 9.01
N ARG A 103 -4.46 0.70 10.21
CA ARG A 103 -5.22 1.95 10.40
C ARG A 103 -4.59 3.16 9.70
N SER A 104 -3.27 3.34 9.78
CA SER A 104 -2.59 4.42 9.04
C SER A 104 -2.86 4.37 7.54
N ALA A 105 -2.72 3.20 6.91
CA ALA A 105 -2.92 3.08 5.46
C ALA A 105 -4.39 3.32 5.08
N ASP A 106 -5.35 2.81 5.86
CA ASP A 106 -6.80 3.06 5.64
C ASP A 106 -7.14 4.54 5.79
N ALA A 107 -6.55 5.22 6.77
CA ALA A 107 -6.74 6.66 6.98
C ALA A 107 -6.19 7.48 5.79
N VAL A 108 -5.00 7.13 5.29
CA VAL A 108 -4.43 7.74 4.07
C VAL A 108 -5.34 7.48 2.86
N ALA A 109 -5.79 6.24 2.67
CA ALA A 109 -6.69 5.89 1.58
C ALA A 109 -8.01 6.68 1.63
N SER A 110 -8.58 6.87 2.82
CA SER A 110 -9.78 7.67 3.04
C SER A 110 -9.57 9.15 2.69
N LEU A 111 -8.43 9.74 3.06
CA LEU A 111 -8.09 11.11 2.69
C LEU A 111 -7.88 11.27 1.17
N ALA A 112 -7.18 10.31 0.56
CA ALA A 112 -7.01 10.28 -0.89
C ALA A 112 -8.35 10.19 -1.61
N ARG A 113 -9.25 9.29 -1.16
CA ARG A 113 -10.59 9.16 -1.73
C ARG A 113 -11.36 10.47 -1.72
N LYS A 114 -11.22 11.29 -0.66
CA LYS A 114 -11.84 12.60 -0.52
C LYS A 114 -11.13 13.73 -1.30
N GLY A 115 -10.05 13.42 -2.01
CA GLY A 115 -9.25 14.41 -2.76
C GLY A 115 -8.43 15.34 -1.87
N MET A 116 -8.32 15.05 -0.58
CA MET A 116 -7.64 15.91 0.39
C MET A 116 -6.14 15.62 0.51
N CYS A 117 -5.66 14.51 -0.05
CA CYS A 117 -4.25 14.14 -0.05
C CYS A 117 -3.94 13.28 -1.28
N LEU A 118 -3.21 13.84 -2.24
CA LEU A 118 -2.78 13.19 -3.47
C LEU A 118 -1.28 13.37 -3.64
N GLU A 119 -0.50 12.71 -2.78
CA GLU A 119 0.94 12.91 -2.72
C GLU A 119 1.69 11.60 -2.46
N SER A 120 2.86 11.49 -3.09
CA SER A 120 3.86 10.47 -2.77
C SER A 120 4.99 11.13 -1.98
N TRP A 121 5.33 10.62 -0.79
CA TRP A 121 6.42 11.17 0.01
C TRP A 121 7.48 10.12 0.31
N LEU A 122 8.75 10.54 0.33
CA LEU A 122 9.91 9.68 0.59
C LEU A 122 10.44 9.84 2.02
N VAL A 123 10.22 10.99 2.67
CA VAL A 123 10.83 11.27 3.99
C VAL A 123 9.86 11.99 4.91
N ARG A 124 9.15 13.01 4.42
CA ARG A 124 8.20 13.78 5.24
C ARG A 124 6.79 13.63 4.71
N PRO A 125 5.87 13.01 5.48
CA PRO A 125 4.45 13.04 5.16
C PRO A 125 3.93 14.48 5.28
N PRO A 126 2.89 14.87 4.52
CA PRO A 126 2.16 16.12 4.71
C PRO A 126 1.69 16.29 6.15
N SER A 127 1.60 17.53 6.62
CA SER A 127 1.19 17.87 8.00
C SER A 127 -0.14 17.22 8.40
N SER A 128 -1.06 17.09 7.44
CA SER A 128 -2.35 16.40 7.60
C SER A 128 -2.22 14.90 7.89
N LEU A 129 -1.13 14.26 7.44
CA LEU A 129 -0.82 12.85 7.66
C LEU A 129 0.07 12.61 8.87
N VAL A 130 0.86 13.60 9.31
CA VAL A 130 1.72 13.48 10.51
C VAL A 130 0.91 13.06 11.74
N HIS A 131 -0.26 13.65 11.96
CA HIS A 131 -1.12 13.31 13.10
C HIS A 131 -1.65 11.87 13.04
N ILE A 132 -1.96 11.38 11.84
CA ILE A 132 -2.43 10.00 11.63
C ILE A 132 -1.29 9.02 11.94
N LEU A 133 -0.10 9.30 11.42
CA LEU A 133 1.07 8.45 11.61
C LEU A 133 1.58 8.45 13.06
N SER A 134 1.52 9.60 13.75
CA SER A 134 1.91 9.71 15.16
C SER A 134 1.02 8.85 16.09
N ARG A 135 -0.25 8.64 15.74
CA ARG A 135 -1.19 7.82 16.51
C ARG A 135 -0.89 6.32 16.43
N ASP A 136 -0.18 5.90 15.37
CA ASP A 136 0.27 4.51 15.20
C ASP A 136 1.70 4.29 15.77
N GLY A 137 2.18 5.19 16.64
CA GLY A 137 3.45 5.04 17.35
C GLY A 137 4.69 5.31 16.49
N LEU A 138 4.53 5.97 15.34
CA LEU A 138 5.63 6.25 14.42
C LEU A 138 6.39 7.51 14.87
N PRO A 139 7.70 7.44 15.19
CA PRO A 139 8.48 8.62 15.47
C PRO A 139 8.64 9.42 14.17
N CYS A 140 7.88 10.51 14.06
CA CYS A 140 8.05 11.49 13.01
C CYS A 140 9.24 12.39 13.38
N PRO A 141 10.13 12.76 12.43
CA PRO A 141 11.12 13.80 12.69
C PRO A 141 10.39 15.11 13.06
N PRO A 142 10.87 15.86 14.07
CA PRO A 142 10.24 17.11 14.49
C PRO A 142 10.20 18.14 13.34
N PRO A 143 9.33 19.18 13.45
CA PRO A 143 9.19 20.23 12.45
C PRO A 143 10.52 20.86 12.04
#